data_AF-A0A0D7APF8-F1
#
_entry.id   AF-A0A0D7APF8-F1
#
_cell.length_a   1.000
_cell.length_b   1.000
_cell.length_c   1.000
_cell.angle_alpha   90.00
_cell.angle_beta   90.00
_cell.angle_gamma   90.00
#
_symmetry.space_group_name_H-M   'P 1'
#
loop_
_entity.id
_entity.type
_entity.pdbx_description
1 polymer ?
#
loop_
_entity_poly.entity_id
_entity_poly.type
_entity_poly.pdbx_seq_one_letter_code
_entity_poly.pdbx_strand_id
1 'polypeptide(L)'
;MSGRPQRGRGRGGGRGGGDRGGSSNRGRGRGRGAPADIQVGLHAGNTQVTTVGVKRPGYGAAGTPRRIQANTFPVELPTGWVYHYDAVNADEKKLPVRFNRQLIERLQDDNPQTFSNRGVYDGRKNLFTSQELIDNGSPLMTRTVQLMISLPS
;
A
#
# COMPACT_ATOMS: atom_id res chain seq x y z
N MET A 1 13.11 -18.97 -70.33
CA MET A 1 12.98 -20.33 -70.89
C MET A 1 14.17 -21.15 -70.44
N SER A 2 13.90 -22.30 -69.79
CA SER A 2 14.65 -23.58 -69.83
C SER A 2 16.18 -23.57 -69.67
N GLY A 3 16.85 -24.39 -68.88
CA GLY A 3 16.50 -25.64 -68.20
C GLY A 3 17.81 -26.38 -67.91
N ARG A 4 17.89 -27.14 -66.81
CA ARG A 4 19.03 -28.04 -66.50
C ARG A 4 19.04 -29.24 -67.45
N PRO A 5 20.20 -29.92 -67.59
CA PRO A 5 20.34 -31.29 -67.06
C PRO A 5 21.74 -31.52 -66.41
N GLN A 6 21.90 -32.18 -65.25
CA GLN A 6 22.01 -33.65 -64.99
C GLN A 6 23.00 -34.36 -65.94
N ARG A 7 23.97 -35.21 -65.52
CA ARG A 7 24.13 -36.10 -64.36
C ARG A 7 25.54 -36.73 -64.45
N GLY A 8 26.21 -37.01 -63.32
CA GLY A 8 27.41 -37.84 -63.30
C GLY A 8 27.52 -38.59 -61.96
N ARG A 9 27.38 -39.91 -62.01
CA ARG A 9 27.38 -40.85 -60.86
C ARG A 9 28.78 -41.44 -60.65
N GLY A 10 29.14 -41.67 -59.39
CA GLY A 10 30.14 -42.65 -58.90
C GLY A 10 30.27 -42.44 -57.39
N ARG A 11 29.84 -43.28 -56.44
CA ARG A 11 29.88 -44.75 -56.17
C ARG A 11 31.26 -45.23 -55.67
N GLY A 12 31.32 -45.49 -54.35
CA GLY A 12 32.36 -46.23 -53.61
C GLY A 12 32.92 -45.40 -52.43
N GLY A 13 32.98 -45.83 -51.17
CA GLY A 13 32.59 -47.06 -50.49
C GLY A 13 33.46 -47.27 -49.22
N GLY A 14 32.82 -47.37 -48.05
CA GLY A 14 33.32 -48.05 -46.81
C GLY A 14 34.40 -47.33 -45.99
N ARG A 15 34.62 -47.59 -44.68
CA ARG A 15 34.03 -48.48 -43.64
C ARG A 15 34.67 -48.08 -42.28
N GLY A 16 33.96 -48.27 -41.17
CA GLY A 16 34.49 -48.36 -39.80
C GLY A 16 33.74 -47.45 -38.82
N GLY A 17 32.94 -47.90 -37.84
CA GLY A 17 32.84 -49.19 -37.15
C GLY A 17 33.33 -49.04 -35.71
N GLY A 18 32.40 -49.01 -34.73
CA GLY A 18 32.75 -48.94 -33.30
C GLY A 18 31.56 -48.76 -32.36
N ASP A 19 30.72 -49.78 -32.22
CA ASP A 19 29.80 -49.97 -31.09
C ASP A 19 30.56 -50.33 -29.81
N ARG A 20 30.12 -49.82 -28.65
CA ARG A 20 30.25 -50.50 -27.34
C ARG A 20 29.45 -49.79 -26.22
N GLY A 21 28.38 -50.45 -25.77
CA GLY A 21 28.12 -50.64 -24.33
C GLY A 21 27.06 -49.76 -23.68
N GLY A 22 25.85 -50.29 -23.53
CA GLY A 22 24.84 -49.78 -22.60
C GLY A 22 25.07 -50.28 -21.16
N SER A 23 24.36 -49.65 -20.22
CA SER A 23 23.98 -50.27 -18.96
C SER A 23 22.62 -49.73 -18.52
N SER A 24 21.65 -50.63 -18.56
CA SER A 24 20.37 -50.55 -17.88
C SER A 24 20.56 -50.73 -16.38
N ASN A 25 20.05 -49.82 -15.56
CA ASN A 25 19.78 -50.14 -14.15
C ASN A 25 18.32 -49.84 -13.80
N ARG A 26 17.46 -50.83 -14.05
CA ARG A 26 16.18 -50.97 -13.35
C ARG A 26 16.45 -51.84 -12.12
N GLY A 27 16.48 -51.21 -10.95
CA GLY A 27 16.51 -51.89 -9.66
C GLY A 27 15.35 -51.38 -8.80
N ARG A 28 14.39 -52.25 -8.53
CA ARG A 28 13.20 -52.02 -7.70
C ARG A 28 13.60 -51.89 -6.22
N GLY A 29 12.93 -51.00 -5.48
CA GLY A 29 12.98 -50.97 -4.01
C GLY A 29 11.73 -50.31 -3.43
N ARG A 30 10.86 -51.11 -2.81
CA ARG A 30 9.66 -50.68 -2.10
C ARG A 30 10.05 -49.92 -0.83
N GLY A 31 9.48 -48.73 -0.63
CA GLY A 31 9.43 -48.06 0.67
C GLY A 31 8.14 -47.26 0.77
N ARG A 32 7.13 -47.82 1.45
CA ARG A 32 5.98 -47.05 1.94
C ARG A 32 6.52 -46.09 3.00
N GLY A 33 6.85 -44.86 2.60
CA GLY A 33 7.01 -43.76 3.53
C GLY A 33 5.62 -43.25 3.92
N ALA A 34 5.23 -43.43 5.18
CA ALA A 34 4.09 -42.72 5.75
C ALA A 34 4.29 -41.20 5.54
N PRO A 35 3.23 -40.41 5.36
CA PRO A 35 3.39 -38.97 5.46
C PRO A 35 3.92 -38.69 6.87
N ALA A 36 5.13 -38.11 6.96
CA ALA A 36 5.57 -37.51 8.19
C ALA A 36 4.60 -36.36 8.46
N ASP A 37 3.75 -36.51 9.47
CA ASP A 37 2.98 -35.40 10.00
C ASP A 37 3.98 -34.30 10.38
N ILE A 38 4.05 -33.26 9.55
CA ILE A 38 4.71 -32.02 9.96
C ILE A 38 3.76 -31.42 10.99
N GLN A 39 3.95 -31.78 12.25
CA GLN A 39 3.39 -31.03 13.36
C GLN A 39 4.08 -29.67 13.38
N VAL A 40 3.53 -28.73 12.60
CA VAL A 40 3.76 -27.31 12.80
C VAL A 40 3.14 -27.01 14.16
N GLY A 41 3.95 -27.03 15.21
CA GLY A 41 3.54 -26.60 16.53
C GLY A 41 2.98 -25.18 16.40
N LEU A 42 1.66 -25.04 16.49
CA LEU A 42 1.04 -23.75 16.64
C LEU A 42 1.50 -23.24 18.00
N HIS A 43 2.38 -22.23 18.01
CA HIS A 43 2.83 -21.61 19.25
C HIS A 43 1.62 -20.95 19.91
N ALA A 44 0.98 -21.68 20.81
CA ALA A 44 -0.02 -21.18 21.73
C ALA A 44 0.70 -20.27 22.74
N GLY A 45 0.52 -18.95 22.59
CA GLY A 45 1.05 -18.00 23.55
C GLY A 45 1.12 -16.60 22.94
N ASN A 46 0.23 -15.73 23.41
CA ASN A 46 0.07 -14.30 23.16
C ASN A 46 1.39 -13.51 23.14
N THR A 47 2.21 -13.70 22.11
CA THR A 47 3.41 -12.91 21.88
C THR A 47 3.01 -11.85 20.87
N GLN A 48 2.60 -10.69 21.38
CA GLN A 48 2.42 -9.49 20.56
C GLN A 48 3.70 -9.26 19.76
N VAL A 49 3.64 -9.46 18.44
CA VAL A 49 4.77 -9.19 17.56
C VAL A 49 4.83 -7.68 17.37
N THR A 50 5.72 -7.02 18.09
CA THR A 50 5.99 -5.59 17.90
C THR A 50 6.83 -5.41 16.64
N THR A 51 6.19 -5.07 15.52
CA THR A 51 6.93 -4.74 14.29
C THR A 51 7.49 -3.33 14.39
N VAL A 52 8.77 -3.21 14.72
CA VAL A 52 9.49 -1.93 14.62
C VAL A 52 9.93 -1.74 13.17
N GLY A 53 9.42 -0.72 12.50
CA GLY A 53 9.87 -0.36 11.15
C GLY A 53 11.33 0.11 11.17
N VAL A 54 12.20 -0.52 10.37
CA VAL A 54 13.60 -0.07 10.21
C VAL A 54 13.63 1.18 9.33
N LYS A 55 14.40 2.21 9.74
CA LYS A 55 14.61 3.41 8.94
C LYS A 55 15.18 3.05 7.57
N ARG A 56 14.70 3.71 6.51
CA ARG A 56 15.22 3.52 5.15
C ARG A 56 16.74 3.75 5.13
N PRO A 57 17.56 2.75 4.73
CA PRO A 57 19.02 2.83 4.86
C PRO A 57 19.66 3.79 3.83
N GLY A 58 18.98 4.09 2.73
CA GLY A 58 19.46 4.99 1.69
C GLY A 58 18.59 4.98 0.44
N TYR A 59 19.02 5.72 -0.59
CA TYR A 59 18.41 5.70 -1.92
C TYR A 59 19.13 4.70 -2.83
N GLY A 60 18.39 4.07 -3.76
CA GLY A 60 18.99 3.17 -4.75
C GLY A 60 19.81 3.96 -5.78
N ALA A 61 20.97 3.41 -6.18
CA ALA A 61 21.89 4.05 -7.12
C ALA A 61 22.06 3.29 -8.45
N ALA A 62 21.54 2.06 -8.55
CA ALA A 62 21.66 1.25 -9.75
C ALA A 62 20.61 1.63 -10.81
N GLY A 63 20.97 1.43 -12.09
CA GLY A 63 20.07 1.60 -13.22
C GLY A 63 20.27 2.91 -14.00
N THR A 64 19.41 3.14 -14.99
CA THR A 64 19.45 4.34 -15.83
C THR A 64 18.39 5.35 -15.36
N PRO A 65 18.75 6.59 -15.00
CA PRO A 65 17.78 7.61 -14.62
C PRO A 65 16.74 7.86 -15.72
N ARG A 66 15.47 7.93 -15.33
CA ARG A 66 14.35 8.29 -16.20
C ARG A 66 13.51 9.38 -15.55
N ARG A 67 13.07 10.34 -16.34
CA ARG A 67 12.11 11.36 -15.89
C ARG A 67 10.71 10.76 -15.91
N ILE A 68 10.01 10.90 -14.80
CA ILE A 68 8.60 10.49 -14.66
C ILE A 68 7.80 11.68 -14.16
N GLN A 69 6.51 11.69 -14.51
CA GLN A 69 5.54 12.56 -13.87
C GLN A 69 4.66 11.67 -12.98
N ALA A 70 4.55 12.05 -11.71
CA ALA A 70 3.65 11.41 -10.76
C ALA A 70 2.43 12.31 -10.56
N ASN A 71 1.28 11.71 -10.26
CA ASN A 71 0.07 12.44 -9.85
C ASN A 71 0.19 12.88 -8.39
N THR A 72 1.24 13.65 -8.09
CA THR A 72 1.56 14.16 -6.76
C THR A 72 1.79 15.65 -6.87
N PHE A 73 1.00 16.42 -6.12
CA PHE A 73 1.11 17.87 -6.08
C PHE A 73 1.70 18.30 -4.74
N PRO A 74 2.74 19.15 -4.72
CA PRO A 74 3.27 19.68 -3.47
C PRO A 74 2.19 20.52 -2.77
N VAL A 75 2.08 20.35 -1.45
CA VAL A 75 1.17 21.14 -0.60
C VAL A 75 2.02 21.86 0.42
N GLU A 76 1.90 23.19 0.46
CA GLU A 76 2.44 24.00 1.55
C GLU A 76 1.40 24.04 2.67
N LEU A 77 1.77 23.50 3.82
CA LEU A 77 0.92 23.53 5.00
C LEU A 77 1.18 24.84 5.77
N PRO A 78 0.14 25.54 6.25
CA PRO A 78 0.34 26.66 7.16
C PRO A 78 0.81 26.14 8.53
N THR A 79 1.69 26.89 9.18
CA THR A 79 2.06 26.64 10.58
C THR A 79 0.99 27.19 11.51
N GLY A 80 0.69 26.49 12.59
CA GLY A 80 -0.29 26.94 13.57
C GLY A 80 -1.02 25.82 14.30
N TRP A 81 -2.09 26.20 14.97
CA TRP A 81 -2.96 25.29 15.71
C TRP A 81 -4.12 24.83 14.85
N VAL A 82 -4.41 23.53 14.93
CA VAL A 82 -5.67 22.97 14.46
C VAL A 82 -6.43 22.49 15.68
N TYR A 83 -7.68 22.93 15.79
CA TYR A 83 -8.56 22.60 16.90
C TYR A 83 -9.46 21.44 16.48
N HIS A 84 -9.46 20.37 17.26
CA HIS A 84 -10.23 19.17 17.01
C HIS A 84 -11.35 19.05 18.05
N TYR A 85 -12.57 18.94 17.55
CA TYR A 85 -13.78 18.73 18.34
C TYR A 85 -14.29 17.32 18.09
N ASP A 86 -14.45 16.57 19.18
CA ASP A 86 -15.02 15.22 19.20
C ASP A 86 -16.54 15.29 19.41
N ALA A 87 -17.26 14.30 18.86
CA ALA A 87 -18.66 14.00 19.17
C ALA A 87 -19.70 15.04 18.73
N VAL A 88 -19.58 15.53 17.48
CA VAL A 88 -20.51 16.50 16.89
C VAL A 88 -21.97 15.99 16.81
N ASN A 89 -22.21 14.68 16.73
CA ASN A 89 -23.57 14.14 16.65
C ASN A 89 -23.70 12.73 17.30
N ALA A 90 -24.64 12.57 18.25
CA ALA A 90 -24.89 11.30 18.94
C ALA A 90 -25.45 10.19 18.03
N ASP A 91 -26.11 10.57 16.92
CA ASP A 91 -26.72 9.66 15.96
C ASP A 91 -25.95 9.55 14.63
N GLU A 92 -24.68 9.99 14.60
CA GLU A 92 -23.82 9.99 13.41
C GLU A 92 -23.78 8.66 12.64
N LYS A 93 -23.99 7.53 13.34
CA LYS A 93 -23.94 6.18 12.78
C LYS A 93 -25.24 5.76 12.09
N LYS A 94 -26.34 6.43 12.39
CA LYS A 94 -27.68 6.11 11.87
C LYS A 94 -27.98 6.86 10.58
N LEU A 95 -27.43 8.06 10.44
CA LEU A 95 -27.70 8.95 9.32
C LEU A 95 -26.63 8.82 8.21
N PRO A 96 -27.01 9.00 6.93
CA PRO A 96 -26.03 9.03 5.84
C PRO A 96 -25.01 10.15 6.03
N VAL A 97 -23.72 9.85 5.79
CA VAL A 97 -22.59 10.79 5.90
C VAL A 97 -22.86 12.11 5.14
N ARG A 98 -23.47 12.03 3.96
CA ARG A 98 -23.82 13.22 3.16
C ARG A 98 -24.80 14.14 3.90
N PHE A 99 -25.81 13.56 4.54
CA PHE A 99 -26.80 14.32 5.31
C PHE A 99 -26.14 14.95 6.54
N ASN A 100 -25.27 14.22 7.25
CA ASN A 100 -24.53 14.76 8.38
C ASN A 100 -23.68 15.97 7.97
N ARG A 101 -23.01 15.91 6.82
CA ARG A 101 -22.24 17.05 6.29
C ARG A 101 -23.12 18.25 6.02
N GLN A 102 -24.28 18.05 5.38
CA GLN A 102 -25.23 19.14 5.12
C GLN A 102 -25.78 19.76 6.41
N LEU A 103 -26.03 18.96 7.45
CA LEU A 103 -26.47 19.45 8.74
C LEU A 103 -25.42 20.36 9.38
N ILE A 104 -24.15 19.97 9.35
CA ILE A 104 -23.05 20.78 9.90
C ILE A 104 -22.72 21.99 9.02
N GLU A 105 -22.87 21.89 7.70
CA GLU A 105 -22.80 23.04 6.81
C GLU A 105 -23.87 24.08 7.16
N ARG A 106 -25.11 23.64 7.35
CA ARG A 106 -26.22 24.53 7.72
C ARG A 106 -26.04 25.14 9.12
N LEU A 107 -25.56 24.36 10.09
CA LEU A 107 -25.25 24.82 11.44
C LEU A 107 -24.23 25.96 11.43
N GLN A 108 -23.19 25.83 10.60
CA GLN A 108 -22.17 26.87 10.43
C GLN A 108 -22.76 28.13 9.81
N ASP A 109 -23.62 28.00 8.80
CA ASP A 109 -24.28 29.13 8.15
C ASP A 109 -25.21 29.89 9.11
N ASP A 110 -25.90 29.18 10.02
CA ASP A 110 -26.81 29.77 11.00
C ASP A 110 -26.09 30.43 12.20
N ASN A 111 -24.82 30.08 12.44
CA ASN A 111 -24.07 30.53 13.62
C ASN A 111 -22.73 31.20 13.22
N PRO A 112 -22.75 32.29 12.43
CA PRO A 112 -21.53 32.94 11.95
C PRO A 112 -20.68 33.57 13.07
N GLN A 113 -21.27 33.83 14.24
CA GLN A 113 -20.55 34.34 15.41
C GLN A 113 -19.64 33.29 16.03
N THR A 114 -20.07 32.03 16.04
CA THR A 114 -19.27 30.89 16.53
C THR A 114 -18.34 30.38 15.45
N PHE A 115 -18.82 30.30 14.20
CA PHE A 115 -18.09 29.82 13.04
C PHE A 115 -17.62 30.98 12.17
N SER A 116 -16.76 31.84 12.71
CA SER A 116 -16.10 32.93 11.96
C SER A 116 -15.40 32.40 10.70
N ASN A 117 -14.73 31.25 10.85
CA ASN A 117 -14.18 30.44 9.78
C ASN A 117 -14.90 29.09 9.71
N ARG A 118 -15.12 28.59 8.49
CA ARG A 118 -15.71 27.27 8.28
C ARG A 118 -14.78 26.17 8.79
N GLY A 119 -15.35 25.26 9.56
CA GLY A 119 -14.73 24.01 9.96
C GLY A 119 -14.91 22.90 8.93
N VAL A 120 -14.00 21.93 8.96
CA VAL A 120 -14.04 20.73 8.13
C VAL A 120 -14.52 19.57 8.98
N TYR A 121 -15.65 18.98 8.57
CA TYR A 121 -16.27 17.86 9.23
C TYR A 121 -16.13 16.59 8.40
N ASP A 122 -15.73 15.48 9.05
CA ASP A 122 -15.53 14.19 8.40
C ASP A 122 -16.85 13.46 8.05
N GLY A 123 -17.99 13.98 8.51
CA GLY A 123 -19.30 13.38 8.33
C GLY A 123 -19.70 12.39 9.42
N ARG A 124 -18.85 12.24 10.46
CA ARG A 124 -19.07 11.40 11.64
C ARG A 124 -18.80 12.17 12.93
N LYS A 125 -17.63 12.01 13.54
CA LYS A 125 -17.38 12.52 14.89
C LYS A 125 -16.39 13.67 14.94
N ASN A 126 -15.63 13.88 13.87
CA ASN A 126 -14.47 14.76 13.89
C ASN A 126 -14.77 16.05 13.15
N LEU A 127 -14.67 17.18 13.85
CA LEU A 127 -14.68 18.51 13.28
C LEU A 127 -13.33 19.18 13.55
N PHE A 128 -12.77 19.82 12.53
CA PHE A 128 -11.50 20.54 12.60
C PHE A 128 -11.71 22.00 12.22
N THR A 129 -11.09 22.92 12.97
CA THR A 129 -11.11 24.36 12.67
C THR A 129 -9.71 24.95 12.79
N SER A 130 -9.49 26.07 12.08
CA SER A 130 -8.25 26.85 12.16
C SER A 130 -8.19 27.80 13.36
N GLN A 131 -9.34 28.02 14.01
CA GLN A 131 -9.51 28.92 15.16
C GLN A 131 -10.38 28.23 16.19
N GLU A 132 -10.17 28.58 17.46
CA GLU A 132 -10.99 28.05 18.55
C GLU A 132 -12.42 28.58 18.43
N LEU A 133 -13.39 27.67 18.43
CA LEU A 133 -14.80 28.00 18.43
C LEU A 133 -15.21 28.54 19.79
N ILE A 134 -15.88 29.69 19.76
CA ILE A 134 -16.40 30.37 20.95
C ILE A 134 -17.92 30.36 20.87
N ASP A 135 -18.57 29.87 21.93
CA ASP A 135 -20.02 29.92 22.08
C ASP A 135 -20.38 30.66 23.38
N ASN A 136 -21.31 31.61 23.29
CA ASN A 136 -21.75 32.44 24.42
C ASN A 136 -20.59 33.07 25.24
N GLY A 137 -19.50 33.45 24.55
CA GLY A 137 -18.31 34.07 25.15
C GLY A 137 -17.33 33.10 25.81
N SER A 138 -17.54 31.79 25.73
CA SER A 138 -16.64 30.78 26.27
C SER A 138 -16.09 29.86 25.17
N PRO A 139 -14.81 29.46 25.21
CA PRO A 139 -14.27 28.47 24.29
C PRO A 139 -14.96 27.11 24.44
N LEU A 140 -15.27 26.48 23.32
CA LEU A 140 -15.74 25.09 23.32
C LEU A 140 -14.60 24.13 23.66
N MET A 141 -14.91 23.07 24.41
CA MET A 141 -13.93 22.07 24.80
C MET A 141 -13.30 21.42 23.55
N THR A 142 -11.98 21.50 23.44
CA THR A 142 -11.25 21.10 22.23
C THR A 142 -10.00 20.30 22.56
N ARG A 143 -9.55 19.46 21.62
CA ARG A 143 -8.20 18.89 21.61
C ARG A 143 -7.38 19.66 20.59
N THR A 144 -6.26 20.23 21.00
CA THR A 144 -5.39 20.98 20.10
C THR A 144 -4.30 20.08 19.51
N VAL A 145 -4.08 20.22 18.21
CA VAL A 145 -2.92 19.63 17.52
C VAL A 145 -2.11 20.78 16.93
N GLN A 146 -0.83 20.86 17.31
CA GLN A 146 0.09 21.83 16.74
C GLN A 146 0.67 21.28 15.43
N LEU A 147 0.41 21.96 14.31
CA LEU A 147 1.10 21.68 13.06
C LEU A 147 2.47 22.38 13.09
N MET A 148 3.49 21.65 13.52
CA MET A 148 4.88 22.03 13.34
C MET A 148 5.43 21.39 12.08
N ILE A 149 5.68 22.21 11.06
CA ILE A 149 6.39 21.75 9.86
C ILE A 149 7.88 21.94 10.14
N SER A 150 8.59 20.85 10.38
CA SER A 150 10.04 20.86 10.27
C SER A 150 10.40 20.57 8.81
N LEU A 151 10.97 21.56 8.13
CA LEU A 151 11.69 21.29 6.89
C LEU A 151 12.97 20.53 7.27
N PRO A 152 13.27 19.38 6.64
CA PRO A 152 14.56 18.74 6.85
C PRO A 152 15.66 19.66 6.32
N SER A 153 16.67 19.91 7.16
CA SER A 153 17.93 20.58 6.79
C SER A 153 18.74 19.77 5.79
#